data_AF-A0A932K5Z7-F1
#
_entry.id   AF-A0A932K5Z7-F1
#
_cell.length_a   1.000
_cell.length_b   1.000
_cell.length_c   1.000
_cell.angle_alpha   90.00
_cell.angle_beta   90.00
_cell.angle_gamma   90.00
#
_symmetry.space_group_name_H-M   'P 1'
#
loop_
_entity.id
_entity.type
_entity.pdbx_description
1 polymer ?
#
loop_
_entity_poly.entity_id
_entity_poly.type
_entity_poly.pdbx_seq_one_letter_code
_entity_poly.pdbx_strand_id
1 'polypeptide(L)'
;MAIQQMHTYCAMCVSRCGVVATVEDGILTKVTADPEHPNGCICVKGSAAPEIVYSPDRLQYPMRRTRPKGEPDPGWVRIAWDEALALTTSRLLDIKTRYGPEAVVFGCATAAGTSAADFFPWVQRLANAFGSPNILFANHLCGWHRNESLQYTYGVRMPRPDYDHARCILLWGANPHASQPADAMRISRAKARGAKLIVIDPRKASVVDKAELWLRVRPGTDGALALAMIHVLFEEALYDERFVRDWTNGPFLVRADTQQLLTERDLTPAGHPETFLVWDGRSGGTVRYRADRGYAQADVSPALAGTYAVTLADGTTVPCRPALALLQELAAEYAPERSEAITWVPAADVRRAARMFATEQPSCYYAWVGLEEHTNATQTSRAVS
;
A
#
# COMPACT_ATOMS: atom_id res chain seq x y z
N MET A 1 -7.80 47.39 10.74
CA MET A 1 -7.86 45.92 10.71
C MET A 1 -6.66 45.44 9.93
N ALA A 2 -5.74 44.76 10.59
CA ALA A 2 -4.58 44.18 9.93
C ALA A 2 -4.97 42.80 9.41
N ILE A 3 -5.12 42.67 8.10
CA ILE A 3 -5.36 41.39 7.44
C ILE A 3 -4.02 40.89 6.91
N GLN A 4 -3.65 39.69 7.31
CA GLN A 4 -2.42 39.02 6.87
C GLN A 4 -2.79 37.74 6.15
N GLN A 5 -2.23 37.55 4.95
CA GLN A 5 -2.31 36.28 4.23
C GLN A 5 -0.97 35.58 4.30
N MET A 6 -0.98 34.33 4.78
CA MET A 6 0.22 33.54 5.01
C MET A 6 0.16 32.26 4.18
N HIS A 7 1.16 32.07 3.34
CA HIS A 7 1.37 30.79 2.65
C HIS A 7 1.99 29.79 3.62
N THR A 8 1.33 28.66 3.82
CA THR A 8 1.73 27.63 4.77
C THR A 8 1.17 26.27 4.33
N TYR A 9 1.18 25.27 5.21
CA TYR A 9 0.58 23.96 4.96
C TYR A 9 -0.36 23.53 6.08
N CYS A 10 -1.34 22.72 5.73
CA CYS A 10 -2.24 22.08 6.68
C CYS A 10 -1.55 20.87 7.33
N ALA A 11 -1.32 20.91 8.64
CA ALA A 11 -0.68 19.84 9.42
C ALA A 11 -1.66 18.78 9.96
N MET A 12 -2.95 18.82 9.57
CA MET A 12 -3.97 17.91 10.11
C MET A 12 -3.84 16.46 9.61
N CYS A 13 -3.11 16.22 8.52
CA CYS A 13 -2.84 14.87 8.04
C CYS A 13 -1.53 14.82 7.26
N VAL A 14 -1.12 13.60 6.91
CA VAL A 14 0.10 13.32 6.15
C VAL A 14 0.16 13.96 4.76
N SER A 15 -0.97 14.41 4.19
CA SER A 15 -0.99 15.03 2.85
C SER A 15 -0.33 16.40 2.80
N ARG A 16 -0.22 17.10 3.94
CA ARG A 16 0.42 18.43 4.06
C ARG A 16 0.06 19.39 2.92
N CYS A 17 -1.24 19.52 2.63
CA CYS A 17 -1.70 20.39 1.56
C CYS A 17 -1.24 21.83 1.79
N GLY A 18 -0.72 22.49 0.76
CA GLY A 18 -0.46 23.93 0.79
C GLY A 18 -1.75 24.73 0.92
N VAL A 19 -1.70 25.74 1.78
CA VAL A 19 -2.84 26.60 2.11
C VAL A 19 -2.44 28.06 2.23
N VAL A 20 -3.38 28.94 1.96
CA VAL A 20 -3.31 30.36 2.32
C VAL A 20 -4.20 30.56 3.55
N ALA A 21 -3.57 30.90 4.68
CA ALA A 21 -4.22 31.22 5.93
C ALA A 21 -4.46 32.74 6.02
N THR A 22 -5.69 33.16 6.30
CA THR A 22 -6.05 34.57 6.53
C THR A 22 -6.15 34.82 8.03
N VAL A 23 -5.36 35.77 8.52
CA VAL A 23 -5.33 36.19 9.92
C VAL A 23 -5.78 37.64 10.00
N GLU A 24 -6.83 37.91 10.76
CA GLU A 24 -7.40 39.24 10.97
C GLU A 24 -7.23 39.61 12.44
N ASP A 25 -6.46 40.66 12.71
CA ASP A 25 -6.21 41.14 14.08
C ASP A 25 -5.76 40.02 15.06
N GLY A 26 -4.95 39.08 14.57
CA GLY A 26 -4.41 37.95 15.34
C GLY A 26 -5.29 36.71 15.38
N ILE A 27 -6.46 36.72 14.72
CA ILE A 27 -7.42 35.61 14.68
C ILE A 27 -7.37 34.94 13.31
N LEU A 28 -7.22 33.61 13.28
CA LEU A 28 -7.29 32.80 12.06
C LEU A 28 -8.75 32.74 11.57
N THR A 29 -9.13 33.53 10.58
CA THR A 29 -10.52 33.62 10.10
C THR A 29 -10.82 32.67 8.96
N LYS A 30 -9.82 32.33 8.14
CA LYS A 30 -10.05 31.54 6.92
C LYS A 30 -8.82 30.74 6.51
N VAL A 31 -9.06 29.54 5.96
CA VAL A 31 -8.04 28.72 5.30
C VAL A 31 -8.55 28.30 3.94
N THR A 32 -7.75 28.55 2.89
CA THR A 32 -8.05 28.18 1.51
C THR A 32 -6.90 27.41 0.88
N ALA A 33 -7.16 26.64 -0.17
CA ALA A 33 -6.11 25.96 -0.91
C ALA A 33 -5.12 26.97 -1.50
N ASP A 34 -3.83 26.67 -1.40
CA ASP A 34 -2.81 27.41 -2.15
C ASP A 34 -2.74 26.86 -3.58
N PRO A 35 -3.08 27.65 -4.62
CA PRO A 35 -3.05 27.19 -6.00
C PRO A 35 -1.63 26.96 -6.53
N GLU A 36 -0.60 27.54 -5.92
CA GLU A 36 0.79 27.38 -6.32
C GLU A 36 1.40 26.06 -5.81
N HIS A 37 0.78 25.46 -4.78
CA HIS A 37 1.23 24.18 -4.25
C HIS A 37 0.88 23.04 -5.23
N PRO A 38 1.75 22.02 -5.43
CA PRO A 38 1.51 20.92 -6.40
C PRO A 38 0.22 20.09 -6.20
N ASN A 39 -0.38 20.18 -5.01
CA ASN A 39 -1.69 19.58 -4.74
C ASN A 39 -2.85 20.50 -5.14
N GLY A 40 -2.68 21.83 -5.06
CA GLY A 40 -3.65 22.84 -5.46
C GLY A 40 -5.04 22.69 -4.83
N CYS A 41 -5.15 22.03 -3.67
CA CYS A 41 -6.42 21.62 -3.11
C CYS A 41 -6.38 21.50 -1.59
N ILE A 42 -7.56 21.57 -0.97
CA ILE A 42 -7.76 21.35 0.45
C ILE A 42 -9.05 20.58 0.67
N CYS A 43 -9.12 19.79 1.75
CA CYS A 43 -10.35 19.11 2.14
C CYS A 43 -11.25 20.00 3.00
N VAL A 44 -12.51 19.58 3.19
CA VAL A 44 -13.47 20.29 4.07
C VAL A 44 -12.92 20.49 5.49
N LYS A 45 -12.22 19.49 6.05
CA LYS A 45 -11.62 19.56 7.39
C LYS A 45 -10.53 20.62 7.48
N GLY A 46 -9.70 20.75 6.45
CA GLY A 46 -8.65 21.76 6.39
C GLY A 46 -9.23 23.17 6.24
N SER A 47 -10.33 23.31 5.48
CA SER A 47 -11.03 24.60 5.33
C SER A 47 -11.69 25.04 6.65
N ALA A 48 -12.16 24.08 7.45
CA ALA A 48 -12.74 24.28 8.77
C ALA A 48 -11.69 24.38 9.90
N ALA A 49 -10.39 24.54 9.59
CA ALA A 49 -9.35 24.67 10.60
C ALA A 49 -9.61 25.78 11.64
N PRO A 50 -10.19 26.96 11.31
CA PRO A 50 -10.60 27.94 12.32
C PRO A 50 -11.51 27.37 13.40
N GLU A 51 -12.50 26.55 13.02
CA GLU A 51 -13.45 25.93 13.95
C GLU A 51 -12.75 24.99 14.94
N ILE A 52 -11.69 24.32 14.51
CA ILE A 52 -10.88 23.44 15.37
C ILE A 52 -10.03 24.25 16.34
N VAL A 53 -9.42 25.34 15.87
CA VAL A 53 -8.57 26.22 16.68
C VAL A 53 -9.39 26.89 17.79
N TYR A 54 -10.62 27.28 17.50
CA TYR A 54 -11.50 28.00 18.42
C TYR A 54 -12.63 27.14 19.01
N SER A 55 -12.56 25.81 18.82
CA SER A 55 -13.57 24.89 19.37
C SER A 55 -13.67 25.04 20.88
N PRO A 56 -14.89 25.07 21.47
CA PRO A 56 -15.07 25.05 22.91
C PRO A 56 -14.55 23.76 23.56
N ASP A 57 -14.43 22.67 22.79
CA ASP A 57 -13.92 21.38 23.26
C ASP A 57 -12.39 21.29 23.24
N ARG A 58 -11.69 22.32 22.75
CA ARG A 58 -10.23 22.32 22.65
C ARG A 58 -9.60 22.31 24.05
N LEU A 59 -8.74 21.33 24.31
CA LEU A 59 -7.94 21.29 25.54
C LEU A 59 -6.93 22.45 25.54
N GLN A 60 -7.14 23.41 26.44
CA GLN A 60 -6.30 24.61 26.58
C GLN A 60 -5.25 24.48 27.70
N TYR A 61 -5.49 23.59 28.66
CA TYR A 61 -4.66 23.44 29.87
C TYR A 61 -4.47 21.96 30.22
N PRO A 62 -3.37 21.61 30.93
CA PRO A 62 -3.27 20.31 31.58
C PRO A 62 -4.41 20.07 32.57
N MET A 63 -5.02 18.89 32.50
CA MET A 63 -6.14 18.49 33.35
C MET A 63 -5.80 17.21 34.12
N ARG A 64 -6.19 17.14 35.39
CA ARG A 64 -6.03 15.96 36.26
C ARG A 64 -7.39 15.36 36.59
N ARG A 65 -7.52 14.04 36.42
CA ARG A 65 -8.69 13.29 36.84
C ARG A 65 -8.67 13.17 38.36
N THR A 66 -9.78 13.49 39.03
CA THR A 66 -9.86 13.36 40.50
C THR A 66 -10.65 12.15 40.96
N ARG A 67 -11.43 11.52 40.07
CA ARG A 67 -12.26 10.35 40.37
C ARG A 67 -11.71 9.07 39.70
N PRO A 68 -12.01 7.86 40.22
CA PRO A 68 -11.57 6.60 39.63
C PRO A 68 -11.95 6.46 38.14
N LYS A 69 -11.12 5.76 37.34
CA LYS A 69 -11.39 5.49 35.92
C LYS A 69 -12.66 4.64 35.77
N GLY A 70 -13.57 5.05 34.89
CA GLY A 70 -14.85 4.36 34.65
C GLY A 70 -16.06 5.08 35.26
N GLU A 71 -15.85 6.01 36.20
CA GLU A 71 -16.91 6.88 36.71
C GLU A 71 -17.50 7.78 35.60
N PRO A 72 -18.84 8.00 35.58
CA PRO A 72 -19.52 8.83 34.59
C PRO A 72 -19.01 10.28 34.55
N ASP A 73 -18.66 10.81 35.73
CA ASP A 73 -17.98 12.09 35.87
C ASP A 73 -16.52 11.84 36.29
N PRO A 74 -15.54 12.13 35.42
CA PRO A 74 -14.12 12.01 35.76
C PRO A 74 -13.63 13.01 36.82
N GLY A 75 -14.37 14.10 37.07
CA GLY A 75 -13.98 15.19 37.97
C GLY A 75 -12.68 15.85 37.54
N TRP A 76 -12.58 16.34 36.30
CA TRP A 76 -11.37 16.98 35.80
C TRP A 76 -11.10 18.31 36.49
N VAL A 77 -9.87 18.53 36.96
CA VAL A 77 -9.41 19.81 37.51
C VAL A 77 -8.19 20.31 36.72
N ARG A 78 -8.11 21.61 36.49
CA ARG A 78 -6.94 22.23 35.85
C ARG A 78 -5.74 22.17 36.80
N ILE A 79 -4.58 21.83 36.26
CA ILE A 79 -3.29 21.87 36.97
C ILE A 79 -2.24 22.65 36.16
N ALA A 80 -1.14 23.04 36.82
CA ALA A 80 -0.02 23.69 36.15
C ALA A 80 0.78 22.68 35.30
N TRP A 81 1.52 23.19 34.30
CA TRP A 81 2.39 22.35 33.47
C TRP A 81 3.46 21.63 34.27
N ASP A 82 4.13 22.32 35.21
CA ASP A 82 5.16 21.72 36.05
C ASP A 82 4.59 20.59 36.93
N GLU A 83 3.38 20.77 37.47
CA GLU A 83 2.70 19.72 38.24
C GLU A 83 2.36 18.52 37.36
N ALA A 84 1.83 18.75 36.15
CA ALA A 84 1.48 17.68 35.22
C ALA A 84 2.72 16.85 34.82
N LEU A 85 3.81 17.52 34.45
CA LEU A 85 5.06 16.88 34.05
C LEU A 85 5.72 16.14 35.22
N ALA A 86 5.74 16.73 36.42
CA ALA A 86 6.26 16.09 37.62
C ALA A 86 5.46 14.82 37.97
N LEU A 87 4.12 14.90 37.93
CA LEU A 87 3.25 13.75 38.19
C LEU A 87 3.49 12.61 37.19
N THR A 88 3.51 12.93 35.89
CA THR A 88 3.76 11.94 34.84
C THR A 88 5.15 11.30 35.00
N THR A 89 6.18 12.12 35.20
CA THR A 89 7.56 11.63 35.34
C THR A 89 7.73 10.75 36.58
N SER A 90 7.18 11.18 37.73
CA SER A 90 7.20 10.40 38.97
C SER A 90 6.59 9.02 38.77
N ARG A 91 5.43 8.93 38.11
CA ARG A 91 4.76 7.65 37.83
C ARG A 91 5.54 6.78 36.85
N LEU A 92 6.11 7.37 35.79
CA LEU A 92 6.93 6.63 34.84
C LEU A 92 8.18 6.04 35.50
N LEU A 93 8.88 6.81 36.34
CA LEU A 93 10.08 6.36 37.06
C LEU A 93 9.76 5.32 38.13
N ASP A 94 8.63 5.46 38.81
CA ASP A 94 8.13 4.48 39.79
C ASP A 94 7.81 3.13 39.12
N ILE A 95 7.16 3.13 37.95
CA ILE A 95 6.93 1.93 37.15
C ILE A 95 8.26 1.33 36.70
N LYS A 96 9.17 2.15 36.16
CA LYS A 96 10.50 1.71 35.72
C LYS A 96 11.29 1.04 36.85
N THR A 97 11.25 1.62 38.05
CA THR A 97 11.95 1.08 39.23
C THR A 97 11.37 -0.26 39.66
N ARG A 98 10.04 -0.42 39.64
CA ARG A 98 9.38 -1.63 40.13
C ARG A 98 9.34 -2.78 39.11
N TYR A 99 9.22 -2.46 37.83
CA TYR A 99 8.88 -3.45 36.80
C TYR A 99 9.78 -3.39 35.55
N GLY A 100 10.78 -2.51 35.53
CA GLY A 100 11.62 -2.26 34.35
C GLY A 100 10.99 -1.27 33.36
N PRO A 101 11.80 -0.68 32.46
CA PRO A 101 11.30 0.26 31.46
C PRO A 101 10.35 -0.41 30.44
N GLU A 102 10.46 -1.72 30.23
CA GLU A 102 9.61 -2.51 29.35
C GLU A 102 8.14 -2.54 29.82
N ALA A 103 7.86 -2.23 31.09
CA ALA A 103 6.48 -2.15 31.59
C ALA A 103 5.70 -0.93 31.07
N VAL A 104 6.34 0.01 30.36
CA VAL A 104 5.71 1.22 29.83
C VAL A 104 5.60 1.17 28.32
N VAL A 105 4.40 1.40 27.79
CA VAL A 105 4.16 1.56 26.35
C VAL A 105 4.03 3.04 25.99
N PHE A 106 4.80 3.49 25.00
CA PHE A 106 4.68 4.82 24.40
C PHE A 106 3.82 4.71 23.14
N GLY A 107 2.55 5.09 23.26
CA GLY A 107 1.57 4.98 22.19
C GLY A 107 1.31 6.31 21.48
N CYS A 108 1.12 6.26 20.16
CA CYS A 108 0.66 7.39 19.36
C CYS A 108 -0.51 6.99 18.45
N ALA A 109 -1.47 7.90 18.31
CA ALA A 109 -2.60 7.74 17.39
C ALA A 109 -2.15 7.85 15.93
N THR A 110 -3.05 7.49 15.00
CA THR A 110 -2.75 7.54 13.57
C THR A 110 -2.48 8.96 13.06
N ALA A 111 -1.45 9.11 12.23
CA ALA A 111 -1.14 10.35 11.52
C ALA A 111 -2.06 10.64 10.32
N ALA A 112 -2.88 9.66 9.89
CA ALA A 112 -3.69 9.80 8.69
C ALA A 112 -4.76 10.91 8.78
N GLY A 113 -5.13 11.32 9.99
CA GLY A 113 -6.10 12.40 10.25
C GLY A 113 -5.79 13.23 11.49
N THR A 114 -4.53 13.23 11.94
CA THR A 114 -4.07 14.06 13.05
C THR A 114 -2.67 14.60 12.76
N SER A 115 -2.23 15.59 13.55
CA SER A 115 -0.84 16.08 13.53
C SER A 115 0.15 15.11 14.21
N ALA A 116 -0.23 13.87 14.49
CA ALA A 116 0.61 12.86 15.11
C ALA A 116 1.93 12.62 14.37
N ALA A 117 1.96 12.76 13.04
CA ALA A 117 3.21 12.67 12.27
C ALA A 117 4.28 13.66 12.74
N ASP A 118 3.88 14.85 13.18
CA ASP A 118 4.82 15.91 13.53
C ASP A 118 5.44 15.71 14.91
N PHE A 119 4.74 15.01 15.82
CA PHE A 119 5.23 14.76 17.17
C PHE A 119 5.69 13.33 17.44
N PHE A 120 5.34 12.35 16.61
CA PHE A 120 5.69 10.95 16.82
C PHE A 120 7.20 10.69 16.94
N PRO A 121 8.09 11.30 16.12
CA PRO A 121 9.54 11.12 16.31
C PRO A 121 10.04 11.55 17.69
N TRP A 122 9.42 12.56 18.31
CA TRP A 122 9.76 13.01 19.67
C TRP A 122 9.31 12.00 20.73
N VAL A 123 8.14 11.39 20.55
CA VAL A 123 7.65 10.30 21.41
C VAL A 123 8.59 9.10 21.33
N GLN A 124 9.03 8.73 20.12
CA GLN A 124 10.01 7.65 19.93
C GLN A 124 11.35 7.97 20.58
N ARG A 125 11.84 9.21 20.44
CA ARG A 125 13.07 9.65 21.12
C ARG A 125 12.93 9.57 22.65
N LEU A 126 11.79 9.96 23.20
CA LEU A 126 11.50 9.83 24.62
C LEU A 126 11.47 8.37 25.07
N ALA A 127 10.82 7.47 24.32
CA ALA A 127 10.79 6.04 24.62
C ALA A 127 12.20 5.43 24.66
N ASN A 128 13.04 5.76 23.67
CA ASN A 128 14.44 5.34 23.61
C ASN A 128 15.25 5.86 24.81
N ALA A 129 15.11 7.15 25.15
CA ALA A 129 15.79 7.74 26.30
C ALA A 129 15.30 7.14 27.64
N PHE A 130 14.01 6.79 27.71
CA PHE A 130 13.43 6.10 28.85
C PHE A 130 13.92 4.64 28.94
N GLY A 131 14.31 4.03 27.81
CA GLY A 131 14.78 2.65 27.71
C GLY A 131 13.66 1.63 27.46
N SER A 132 12.47 2.07 27.03
CA SER A 132 11.39 1.13 26.69
C SER A 132 11.45 0.75 25.21
N PRO A 133 11.44 -0.56 24.87
CA PRO A 133 11.29 -1.01 23.49
C PRO A 133 9.83 -0.93 23.00
N ASN A 134 8.87 -0.64 23.89
CA ASN A 134 7.45 -0.76 23.60
C ASN A 134 6.88 0.54 23.04
N ILE A 135 6.96 0.68 21.72
CA ILE A 135 6.32 1.76 20.96
C ILE A 135 5.09 1.20 20.25
N LEU A 136 3.94 1.83 20.47
CA LEU A 136 2.68 1.44 19.85
C LEU A 136 2.24 2.51 18.84
N PHE A 137 1.95 2.07 17.62
CA PHE A 137 1.36 2.90 16.57
C PHE A 137 0.08 2.24 16.04
N ALA A 138 -0.95 3.04 15.80
CA ALA A 138 -2.24 2.56 15.31
C ALA A 138 -2.18 2.21 13.81
N ASN A 139 -1.63 1.04 13.47
CA ASN A 139 -1.61 0.48 12.11
C ASN A 139 -1.84 -1.03 12.10
N HIS A 140 -2.98 -1.47 12.63
CA HIS A 140 -3.24 -2.90 12.86
C HIS A 140 -3.68 -3.69 11.61
N LEU A 141 -4.43 -3.09 10.68
CA LEU A 141 -4.92 -3.75 9.45
C LEU A 141 -4.93 -2.77 8.27
N CYS A 142 -5.62 -1.63 8.45
CA CYS A 142 -5.70 -0.56 7.45
C CYS A 142 -4.31 0.03 7.15
N GLY A 143 -3.79 -0.21 5.94
CA GLY A 143 -2.57 0.40 5.42
C GLY A 143 -1.31 -0.44 5.54
N TRP A 144 -1.28 -1.49 6.38
CA TRP A 144 -0.14 -2.40 6.46
C TRP A 144 0.06 -3.15 5.14
N HIS A 145 -1.01 -3.74 4.60
CA HIS A 145 -0.91 -4.53 3.38
C HIS A 145 -0.42 -3.68 2.22
N ARG A 146 -0.94 -2.48 1.99
CA ARG A 146 -0.38 -1.64 0.92
C ARG A 146 1.08 -1.25 1.18
N ASN A 147 1.42 -0.88 2.41
CA ASN A 147 2.76 -0.37 2.70
C ASN A 147 3.83 -1.46 2.66
N GLU A 148 3.50 -2.68 3.07
CA GLU A 148 4.49 -3.73 3.29
C GLU A 148 4.37 -4.88 2.28
N SER A 149 3.16 -5.22 1.78
CA SER A 149 3.02 -6.38 0.88
C SER A 149 3.76 -6.22 -0.45
N LEU A 150 3.85 -4.99 -0.96
CA LEU A 150 4.55 -4.69 -2.20
C LEU A 150 6.07 -4.86 -2.07
N GLN A 151 6.61 -4.83 -0.84
CA GLN A 151 8.02 -5.15 -0.61
C GLN A 151 8.31 -6.63 -0.87
N TYR A 152 7.35 -7.54 -0.70
CA TYR A 152 7.51 -8.94 -1.09
C TYR A 152 7.59 -9.15 -2.61
N THR A 153 7.05 -8.21 -3.40
CA THR A 153 7.09 -8.28 -4.88
C THR A 153 8.26 -7.48 -5.45
N TYR A 154 8.44 -6.22 -5.05
CA TYR A 154 9.40 -5.30 -5.66
C TYR A 154 10.62 -5.00 -4.78
N GLY A 155 10.68 -5.50 -3.54
CA GLY A 155 11.71 -5.14 -2.56
C GLY A 155 11.59 -3.72 -2.00
N VAL A 156 10.62 -2.93 -2.49
CA VAL A 156 10.37 -1.55 -2.09
C VAL A 156 8.87 -1.27 -1.99
N ARG A 157 8.53 -0.18 -1.30
CA ARG A 157 7.16 0.35 -1.26
C ARG A 157 6.83 0.98 -2.60
N MET A 158 5.66 0.69 -3.17
CA MET A 158 5.27 1.30 -4.45
C MET A 158 4.91 2.78 -4.26
N PRO A 159 5.39 3.67 -5.16
CA PRO A 159 5.04 5.08 -5.13
C PRO A 159 3.57 5.31 -5.50
N ARG A 160 3.13 6.57 -5.37
CA ARG A 160 1.82 6.99 -5.87
C ARG A 160 1.76 6.87 -7.40
N PRO A 161 0.61 6.51 -7.97
CA PRO A 161 0.46 6.47 -9.43
C PRO A 161 0.61 7.85 -10.05
N ASP A 162 1.24 7.88 -11.24
CA ASP A 162 1.34 9.08 -12.05
C ASP A 162 0.08 9.28 -12.90
N TYR A 163 -0.96 9.82 -12.24
CA TYR A 163 -2.23 10.12 -12.91
C TYR A 163 -2.09 11.20 -14.01
N ASP A 164 -1.01 11.99 -14.01
CA ASP A 164 -0.85 13.07 -14.98
C ASP A 164 -0.42 12.54 -16.36
N HIS A 165 0.22 11.37 -16.41
CA HIS A 165 0.62 10.72 -17.67
C HIS A 165 -0.18 9.44 -18.00
N ALA A 166 -1.05 8.97 -17.09
CA ALA A 166 -1.84 7.76 -17.32
C ALA A 166 -2.91 7.92 -18.41
N ARG A 167 -3.03 6.90 -19.26
CA ARG A 167 -4.13 6.71 -20.22
C ARG A 167 -5.21 5.74 -19.72
N CYS A 168 -4.89 4.90 -18.76
CA CYS A 168 -5.85 4.07 -18.04
C CYS A 168 -5.55 4.05 -16.54
N ILE A 169 -6.59 4.20 -15.73
CA ILE A 169 -6.50 4.22 -14.27
C ILE A 169 -7.40 3.10 -13.73
N LEU A 170 -6.81 2.18 -12.98
CA LEU A 170 -7.54 1.15 -12.23
C LEU A 170 -7.62 1.56 -10.76
N LEU A 171 -8.79 1.92 -10.27
CA LEU A 171 -9.04 2.13 -8.84
C LEU A 171 -9.66 0.88 -8.24
N TRP A 172 -9.01 0.28 -7.27
CA TRP A 172 -9.47 -0.96 -6.64
C TRP A 172 -9.62 -0.75 -5.13
N GLY A 173 -10.85 -0.85 -4.63
CA GLY A 173 -11.15 -0.65 -3.20
C GLY A 173 -10.70 0.71 -2.65
N ALA A 174 -10.69 1.73 -3.51
CA ALA A 174 -10.21 3.07 -3.20
C ALA A 174 -11.24 4.13 -3.66
N ASN A 175 -11.51 5.10 -2.77
CA ASN A 175 -12.40 6.23 -3.06
C ASN A 175 -11.68 7.58 -2.83
N PRO A 176 -10.88 8.05 -3.81
CA PRO A 176 -10.12 9.29 -3.68
C PRO A 176 -10.97 10.53 -3.39
N HIS A 177 -12.21 10.61 -3.89
CA HIS A 177 -13.07 11.76 -3.60
C HIS A 177 -13.37 11.95 -2.11
N ALA A 178 -13.46 10.85 -1.35
CA ALA A 178 -13.72 10.89 0.09
C ALA A 178 -12.44 11.01 0.92
N SER A 179 -11.36 10.34 0.49
CA SER A 179 -10.16 10.16 1.33
C SER A 179 -8.93 10.95 0.85
N GLN A 180 -8.86 11.35 -0.42
CA GLN A 180 -7.66 11.90 -1.05
C GLN A 180 -7.99 12.94 -2.14
N PRO A 181 -8.35 14.17 -1.74
CA PRO A 181 -8.81 15.20 -2.69
C PRO A 181 -7.81 15.55 -3.79
N ALA A 182 -6.50 15.53 -3.50
CA ALA A 182 -5.46 15.79 -4.49
C ALA A 182 -5.48 14.76 -5.63
N ASP A 183 -5.54 13.47 -5.27
CA ASP A 183 -5.64 12.38 -6.23
C ASP A 183 -6.96 12.43 -7.00
N ALA A 184 -8.07 12.76 -6.33
CA ALA A 184 -9.36 12.93 -7.00
C ALA A 184 -9.34 14.04 -8.07
N MET A 185 -8.64 15.14 -7.79
CA MET A 185 -8.41 16.21 -8.77
C MET A 185 -7.54 15.75 -9.93
N ARG A 186 -6.44 15.04 -9.67
CA ARG A 186 -5.55 14.51 -10.72
C ARG A 186 -6.27 13.49 -11.62
N ILE A 187 -7.03 12.57 -11.03
CA ILE A 187 -7.87 11.60 -11.77
C ILE A 187 -8.91 12.34 -12.62
N SER A 188 -9.56 13.37 -12.08
CA SER A 188 -10.52 14.18 -12.84
C SER A 188 -9.85 14.91 -14.03
N ARG A 189 -8.63 15.42 -13.86
CA ARG A 189 -7.83 16.00 -14.96
C ARG A 189 -7.45 14.94 -15.99
N ALA A 190 -7.05 13.74 -15.57
CA ALA A 190 -6.76 12.62 -16.46
C ALA A 190 -7.97 12.22 -17.30
N LYS A 191 -9.15 12.11 -16.67
CA LYS A 191 -10.43 11.88 -17.36
C LYS A 191 -10.72 12.96 -18.40
N ALA A 192 -10.50 14.24 -18.07
CA ALA A 192 -10.71 15.34 -19.00
C ALA A 192 -9.76 15.30 -20.21
N ARG A 193 -8.55 14.70 -20.06
CA ARG A 193 -7.62 14.43 -21.16
C ARG A 193 -7.96 13.16 -21.96
N GLY A 194 -9.00 12.42 -21.57
CA GLY A 194 -9.46 11.21 -22.25
C GLY A 194 -8.98 9.89 -21.64
N ALA A 195 -8.34 9.90 -20.46
CA ALA A 195 -7.96 8.68 -19.78
C ALA A 195 -9.18 7.80 -19.44
N LYS A 196 -9.00 6.48 -19.57
CA LYS A 196 -9.97 5.48 -19.14
C LYS A 196 -9.87 5.25 -17.63
N LEU A 197 -10.99 4.88 -17.03
CA LEU A 197 -11.12 4.64 -15.62
C LEU A 197 -11.92 3.36 -15.39
N ILE A 198 -11.28 2.41 -14.71
CA ILE A 198 -11.87 1.18 -14.23
C ILE A 198 -11.97 1.32 -12.71
N VAL A 199 -13.14 1.05 -12.15
CA VAL A 199 -13.38 1.08 -10.70
C VAL A 199 -13.84 -0.30 -10.25
N ILE A 200 -13.12 -0.89 -9.30
CA ILE A 200 -13.49 -2.14 -8.67
C ILE A 200 -13.85 -1.84 -7.21
N ASP A 201 -15.15 -1.84 -6.93
CA ASP A 201 -15.70 -1.53 -5.61
C ASP A 201 -17.11 -2.13 -5.49
N PRO A 202 -17.47 -2.84 -4.40
CA PRO A 202 -18.84 -3.32 -4.20
C PRO A 202 -19.87 -2.19 -4.13
N ARG A 203 -19.46 -0.99 -3.67
CA ARG A 203 -20.30 0.18 -3.46
C ARG A 203 -20.19 1.13 -4.65
N LYS A 204 -21.29 1.84 -4.92
CA LYS A 204 -21.29 2.93 -5.89
C LYS A 204 -20.63 4.18 -5.28
N ALA A 205 -19.30 4.22 -5.27
CA ALA A 205 -18.54 5.41 -4.87
C ALA A 205 -18.75 6.55 -5.90
N SER A 206 -18.55 7.81 -5.50
CA SER A 206 -18.77 8.96 -6.40
C SER A 206 -17.89 8.96 -7.66
N VAL A 207 -16.75 8.27 -7.62
CA VAL A 207 -15.84 8.12 -8.76
C VAL A 207 -16.42 7.22 -9.86
N VAL A 208 -17.38 6.35 -9.52
CA VAL A 208 -18.00 5.37 -10.42
C VAL A 208 -18.76 6.05 -11.56
N ASP A 209 -19.42 7.18 -11.31
CA ASP A 209 -20.25 7.84 -12.32
C ASP A 209 -19.44 8.33 -13.54
N LYS A 210 -18.11 8.41 -13.41
CA LYS A 210 -17.18 8.79 -14.49
C LYS A 210 -16.39 7.61 -15.05
N ALA A 211 -16.59 6.40 -14.55
CA ALA A 211 -15.85 5.21 -14.93
C ALA A 211 -16.42 4.58 -16.21
N GLU A 212 -15.55 4.06 -17.08
CA GLU A 212 -15.96 3.25 -18.22
C GLU A 212 -16.45 1.87 -17.79
N LEU A 213 -15.91 1.39 -16.66
CA LEU A 213 -16.22 0.10 -16.06
C LEU A 213 -16.31 0.23 -14.55
N TRP A 214 -17.37 -0.35 -13.98
CA TRP A 214 -17.53 -0.53 -12.55
C TRP A 214 -17.77 -1.99 -12.24
N LEU A 215 -16.77 -2.66 -11.67
CA LEU A 215 -16.84 -4.07 -11.29
C LEU A 215 -17.25 -4.18 -9.83
N ARG A 216 -18.44 -4.74 -9.60
CA ARG A 216 -19.06 -4.88 -8.28
C ARG A 216 -18.64 -6.19 -7.63
N VAL A 217 -17.35 -6.28 -7.31
CA VAL A 217 -16.76 -7.46 -6.70
C VAL A 217 -17.43 -7.81 -5.37
N ARG A 218 -17.65 -9.10 -5.14
CA ARG A 218 -18.07 -9.64 -3.84
C ARG A 218 -16.97 -9.35 -2.81
N PRO A 219 -17.27 -8.68 -1.68
CA PRO A 219 -16.25 -8.35 -0.68
C PRO A 219 -15.41 -9.57 -0.25
N GLY A 220 -14.09 -9.44 -0.28
CA GLY A 220 -13.14 -10.49 0.09
C GLY A 220 -12.80 -11.50 -1.02
N THR A 221 -13.31 -11.30 -2.25
CA THR A 221 -13.03 -12.17 -3.40
C THR A 221 -12.14 -11.53 -4.47
N ASP A 222 -11.55 -10.38 -4.15
CA ASP A 222 -10.69 -9.58 -5.03
C ASP A 222 -9.50 -10.37 -5.58
N GLY A 223 -8.90 -11.27 -4.79
CA GLY A 223 -7.83 -12.14 -5.27
C GLY A 223 -8.26 -13.07 -6.40
N ALA A 224 -9.50 -13.59 -6.37
CA ALA A 224 -10.05 -14.39 -7.47
C ALA A 224 -10.30 -13.54 -8.71
N LEU A 225 -10.75 -12.29 -8.53
CA LEU A 225 -10.92 -11.33 -9.62
C LEU A 225 -9.57 -10.95 -10.26
N ALA A 226 -8.52 -10.75 -9.46
CA ALA A 226 -7.17 -10.48 -9.96
C ALA A 226 -6.63 -11.66 -10.78
N LEU A 227 -6.78 -12.89 -10.28
CA LEU A 227 -6.40 -14.10 -11.03
C LEU A 227 -7.23 -14.27 -12.32
N ALA A 228 -8.51 -13.90 -12.31
CA ALA A 228 -9.35 -13.90 -13.51
C ALA A 228 -8.89 -12.87 -14.55
N MET A 229 -8.47 -11.69 -14.13
CA MET A 229 -7.86 -10.70 -15.03
C MET A 229 -6.52 -11.19 -15.58
N ILE A 230 -5.65 -11.75 -14.74
CA ILE A 230 -4.38 -12.37 -15.15
C ILE A 230 -4.60 -13.48 -16.17
N HIS A 231 -5.62 -14.32 -15.97
CA HIS A 231 -5.98 -15.38 -16.91
C HIS A 231 -6.25 -14.81 -18.31
N VAL A 232 -7.04 -13.74 -18.41
CA VAL A 232 -7.32 -13.08 -19.70
C VAL A 232 -6.05 -12.54 -20.34
N LEU A 233 -5.13 -11.98 -19.55
CA LEU A 233 -3.84 -11.52 -20.07
C LEU A 233 -3.01 -12.65 -20.68
N PHE A 234 -3.00 -13.84 -20.07
CA PHE A 234 -2.33 -15.02 -20.63
C PHE A 234 -3.07 -15.60 -21.85
N GLU A 235 -4.39 -15.81 -21.73
CA GLU A 235 -5.22 -16.42 -22.78
C GLU A 235 -5.16 -15.61 -24.09
N GLU A 236 -5.13 -14.28 -23.98
CA GLU A 236 -5.12 -13.38 -25.12
C GLU A 236 -3.73 -12.81 -25.45
N ALA A 237 -2.67 -13.29 -24.78
CA ALA A 237 -1.28 -12.84 -24.95
C ALA A 237 -1.12 -11.31 -24.86
N LEU A 238 -1.74 -10.68 -23.87
CA LEU A 238 -1.77 -9.22 -23.66
C LEU A 238 -0.73 -8.71 -22.66
N TYR A 239 0.09 -9.59 -22.08
CA TYR A 239 1.16 -9.21 -21.15
C TYR A 239 2.45 -8.88 -21.89
N ASP A 240 3.29 -8.01 -21.31
CA ASP A 240 4.61 -7.71 -21.86
C ASP A 240 5.58 -8.86 -21.53
N GLU A 241 5.77 -9.75 -22.50
CA GLU A 241 6.64 -10.93 -22.36
C GLU A 241 8.09 -10.54 -22.06
N ARG A 242 8.58 -9.45 -22.66
CA ARG A 242 9.95 -8.99 -22.45
C ARG A 242 10.11 -8.47 -21.01
N PHE A 243 9.15 -7.69 -20.54
CA PHE A 243 9.16 -7.24 -19.15
C PHE A 243 9.17 -8.41 -18.16
N VAL A 244 8.29 -9.40 -18.37
CA VAL A 244 8.25 -10.61 -17.54
C VAL A 244 9.59 -11.35 -17.55
N ARG A 245 10.21 -11.47 -18.71
CA ARG A 245 11.51 -12.15 -18.87
C ARG A 245 12.68 -11.43 -18.21
N ASP A 246 12.69 -10.10 -18.30
CA ASP A 246 13.84 -9.28 -17.90
C ASP A 246 13.74 -8.76 -16.46
N TRP A 247 12.53 -8.54 -15.95
CA TRP A 247 12.29 -7.79 -14.69
C TRP A 247 11.52 -8.56 -13.62
N THR A 248 11.21 -9.83 -13.86
CA THR A 248 10.49 -10.66 -12.89
C THR A 248 11.20 -11.99 -12.64
N ASN A 249 10.77 -12.72 -11.62
CA ASN A 249 11.18 -14.10 -11.36
C ASN A 249 10.40 -15.12 -12.21
N GLY A 250 9.56 -14.68 -13.15
CA GLY A 250 8.78 -15.54 -14.04
C GLY A 250 9.60 -16.66 -14.72
N PRO A 251 10.83 -16.40 -15.22
CA PRO A 251 11.66 -17.44 -15.81
C PRO A 251 12.34 -18.40 -14.83
N PHE A 252 12.35 -18.11 -13.53
CA PHE A 252 13.08 -18.93 -12.56
C PHE A 252 12.42 -20.29 -12.44
N LEU A 253 13.24 -21.34 -12.44
CA LEU A 253 12.78 -22.72 -12.35
C LEU A 253 12.32 -23.04 -10.93
N VAL A 254 11.16 -23.68 -10.82
CA VAL A 254 10.60 -24.22 -9.58
C VAL A 254 10.63 -25.74 -9.68
N ARG A 255 11.15 -26.39 -8.64
CA ARG A 255 11.23 -27.86 -8.57
C ARG A 255 9.86 -28.45 -8.24
N ALA A 256 9.41 -29.46 -8.99
CA ALA A 256 8.11 -30.08 -8.76
C ALA A 256 8.02 -30.85 -7.43
N ASP A 257 9.13 -31.40 -6.94
CA ASP A 257 9.19 -32.24 -5.74
C ASP A 257 9.06 -31.44 -4.42
N THR A 258 9.64 -30.23 -4.38
CA THR A 258 9.72 -29.40 -3.17
C THR A 258 8.91 -28.11 -3.27
N GLN A 259 8.46 -27.73 -4.47
CA GLN A 259 7.81 -26.45 -4.75
C GLN A 259 8.68 -25.23 -4.40
N GLN A 260 10.00 -25.43 -4.30
CA GLN A 260 10.98 -24.37 -4.08
C GLN A 260 11.61 -23.93 -5.40
N LEU A 261 12.09 -22.68 -5.45
CA LEU A 261 12.95 -22.23 -6.54
C LEU A 261 14.21 -23.09 -6.60
N LEU A 262 14.59 -23.49 -7.82
CA LEU A 262 15.84 -24.18 -8.08
C LEU A 262 16.99 -23.20 -7.95
N THR A 263 17.97 -23.57 -7.13
CA THR A 263 19.15 -22.78 -6.82
C THR A 263 20.43 -23.54 -7.18
N GLU A 264 21.56 -22.84 -7.25
CA GLU A 264 22.84 -23.46 -7.54
C GLU A 264 23.24 -24.49 -6.47
N ARG A 265 22.77 -24.31 -5.23
CA ARG A 265 22.98 -25.27 -4.14
C ARG A 265 22.35 -26.63 -4.42
N ASP A 266 21.27 -26.67 -5.21
CA ASP A 266 20.63 -27.92 -5.62
C ASP A 266 21.46 -28.67 -6.66
N LEU A 267 22.32 -27.97 -7.41
CA LEU A 267 23.20 -28.56 -8.43
C LEU A 267 24.58 -28.94 -7.88
N THR A 268 25.05 -28.26 -6.84
CA THR A 268 26.32 -28.56 -6.18
C THR A 268 26.30 -28.12 -4.71
N PRO A 269 26.84 -28.92 -3.76
CA PRO A 269 26.84 -28.56 -2.34
C PRO A 269 27.54 -27.23 -2.02
N ALA A 270 28.53 -26.85 -2.83
CA ALA A 270 29.25 -25.56 -2.71
C ALA A 270 28.49 -24.37 -3.35
N GLY A 271 27.32 -24.63 -3.92
CA GLY A 271 26.51 -23.66 -4.65
C GLY A 271 25.91 -22.58 -3.76
N HIS A 272 25.75 -21.38 -4.32
CA HIS A 272 25.18 -20.26 -3.60
C HIS A 272 23.64 -20.34 -3.58
N PRO A 273 22.98 -20.13 -2.41
CA PRO A 273 21.54 -20.31 -2.27
C PRO A 273 20.71 -19.21 -2.97
N GLU A 274 21.33 -18.07 -3.28
CA GLU A 274 20.69 -16.96 -4.03
C GLU A 274 21.13 -16.87 -5.50
N THR A 275 21.78 -17.92 -6.01
CA THR A 275 21.97 -18.10 -7.46
C THR A 275 20.82 -18.93 -7.97
N PHE A 276 19.86 -18.32 -8.66
CA PHE A 276 18.70 -18.98 -9.23
C PHE A 276 19.01 -19.56 -10.62
N LEU A 277 18.24 -20.56 -11.04
CA LEU A 277 18.39 -21.19 -12.35
C LEU A 277 17.21 -20.86 -13.25
N VAL A 278 17.50 -20.55 -14.51
CA VAL A 278 16.54 -20.46 -15.61
C VAL A 278 16.84 -21.56 -16.63
N TRP A 279 15.86 -21.95 -17.43
CA TRP A 279 16.12 -22.72 -18.64
C TRP A 279 16.37 -21.78 -19.81
N ASP A 280 17.50 -21.91 -20.48
CA ASP A 280 17.80 -21.13 -21.68
C ASP A 280 17.39 -21.91 -22.94
N GLY A 281 16.44 -21.36 -23.70
CA GLY A 281 15.96 -21.98 -24.92
C GLY A 281 17.01 -22.08 -26.03
N ARG A 282 18.09 -21.29 -25.96
CA ARG A 282 19.16 -21.30 -26.98
C ARG A 282 20.18 -22.40 -26.74
N SER A 283 20.73 -22.47 -25.53
CA SER A 283 21.70 -23.50 -25.15
C SER A 283 21.05 -24.86 -24.87
N GLY A 284 19.75 -24.90 -24.57
CA GLY A 284 19.06 -26.14 -24.22
C GLY A 284 19.45 -26.66 -22.84
N GLY A 285 19.79 -25.77 -21.92
CA GLY A 285 20.22 -26.13 -20.57
C GLY A 285 19.96 -25.03 -19.54
N THR A 286 20.36 -25.32 -18.29
CA THR A 286 20.17 -24.37 -17.19
C THR A 286 21.25 -23.29 -17.17
N VAL A 287 20.84 -22.04 -16.98
CA VAL A 287 21.75 -20.90 -16.80
C VAL A 287 21.55 -20.28 -15.42
N ARG A 288 22.65 -19.88 -14.79
CA ARG A 288 22.67 -19.23 -13.47
C ARG A 288 22.33 -17.74 -13.60
N TYR A 289 21.52 -17.26 -12.66
CA TYR A 289 21.18 -15.85 -12.49
C TYR A 289 21.39 -15.43 -11.04
N ARG A 290 21.98 -14.25 -10.84
CA ARG A 290 22.05 -13.58 -9.53
C ARG A 290 21.64 -12.12 -9.69
N ALA A 291 20.86 -11.60 -8.74
CA ALA A 291 20.37 -10.22 -8.81
C ALA A 291 21.50 -9.16 -8.86
N ASP A 292 22.64 -9.43 -8.22
CA ASP A 292 23.80 -8.51 -8.20
C ASP A 292 24.70 -8.61 -9.44
N ARG A 293 24.54 -9.65 -10.28
CA ARG A 293 25.45 -9.93 -11.42
C ARG A 293 24.74 -10.17 -12.75
N GLY A 294 23.44 -10.38 -12.75
CA GLY A 294 22.67 -10.82 -13.91
C GLY A 294 22.94 -12.30 -14.23
N TYR A 295 22.81 -12.63 -15.52
CA TYR A 295 23.07 -13.97 -16.03
C TYR A 295 24.57 -14.27 -16.09
N ALA A 296 24.95 -15.51 -15.79
CA ALA A 296 26.34 -15.98 -15.88
C ALA A 296 26.84 -16.14 -17.33
N GLN A 297 25.97 -15.98 -18.32
CA GLN A 297 26.26 -16.09 -19.74
C GLN A 297 25.64 -14.89 -20.47
N ALA A 298 26.21 -14.52 -21.62
CA ALA A 298 25.62 -13.53 -22.50
C ALA A 298 24.46 -14.14 -23.31
N ASP A 299 23.59 -13.28 -23.85
CA ASP A 299 22.58 -13.65 -24.86
C ASP A 299 21.60 -14.77 -24.46
N VAL A 300 21.34 -14.89 -23.16
CA VAL A 300 20.39 -15.86 -22.58
C VAL A 300 18.97 -15.54 -23.05
N SER A 301 18.23 -16.57 -23.43
CA SER A 301 16.80 -16.50 -23.72
C SER A 301 16.02 -17.37 -22.72
N PRO A 302 15.76 -16.86 -21.51
CA PRO A 302 15.04 -17.60 -20.48
C PRO A 302 13.66 -18.04 -20.97
N ALA A 303 13.36 -19.33 -20.79
CA ALA A 303 12.06 -19.88 -21.10
C ALA A 303 11.02 -19.48 -20.05
N LEU A 304 9.82 -19.17 -20.52
CA LEU A 304 8.67 -18.79 -19.68
C LEU A 304 7.62 -19.90 -19.53
N ALA A 305 7.74 -20.97 -20.31
CA ALA A 305 6.85 -22.11 -20.32
C ALA A 305 7.64 -23.42 -20.46
N GLY A 306 6.95 -24.56 -20.36
CA GLY A 306 7.55 -25.88 -20.51
C GLY A 306 7.93 -26.54 -19.19
N THR A 307 8.35 -27.80 -19.30
CA THR A 307 8.83 -28.63 -18.20
C THR A 307 10.19 -29.20 -18.59
N TYR A 308 11.17 -29.02 -17.72
CA TYR A 308 12.56 -29.34 -17.99
C TYR A 308 13.09 -30.30 -16.93
N ALA A 309 13.71 -31.39 -17.36
CA ALA A 309 14.36 -32.33 -16.45
C ALA A 309 15.74 -31.78 -16.04
N VAL A 310 15.97 -31.61 -14.74
CA VAL A 310 17.23 -31.11 -14.19
C VAL A 310 17.82 -32.14 -13.23
N THR A 311 19.08 -32.52 -13.46
CA THR A 311 19.82 -33.42 -12.57
C THR A 311 20.43 -32.63 -11.40
N LEU A 312 20.13 -33.05 -10.18
CA LEU A 312 20.60 -32.46 -8.92
C LEU A 312 21.96 -33.02 -8.50
N ALA A 313 22.55 -32.42 -7.46
CA ALA A 313 23.84 -32.81 -6.90
C ALA A 313 23.91 -34.27 -6.43
N ASP A 314 22.78 -34.84 -5.99
CA ASP A 314 22.67 -36.23 -5.53
C ASP A 314 22.44 -37.24 -6.68
N GLY A 315 22.44 -36.77 -7.93
CA GLY A 315 22.20 -37.57 -9.13
C GLY A 315 20.73 -37.81 -9.46
N THR A 316 19.80 -37.37 -8.61
CA THR A 316 18.37 -37.44 -8.92
C THR A 316 18.01 -36.45 -10.02
N THR A 317 17.04 -36.79 -10.87
CA THR A 317 16.54 -35.88 -11.90
C THR A 317 15.11 -35.49 -11.57
N VAL A 318 14.88 -34.19 -11.43
CA VAL A 318 13.59 -33.62 -11.05
C VAL A 318 13.01 -32.78 -12.19
N PRO A 319 11.69 -32.84 -12.42
CA PRO A 319 11.05 -31.93 -13.35
C PRO A 319 10.95 -30.53 -12.72
N CYS A 320 11.36 -29.53 -13.49
CA CYS A 320 11.33 -28.13 -13.12
C CYS A 320 10.52 -27.34 -14.14
N ARG A 321 9.79 -26.33 -13.68
CA ARG A 321 8.96 -25.45 -14.53
C ARG A 321 9.24 -23.98 -14.21
N PRO A 322 9.23 -23.06 -15.19
CA PRO A 322 9.30 -21.64 -14.91
C PRO A 322 8.16 -21.20 -13.98
N ALA A 323 8.43 -20.28 -13.05
CA ALA A 323 7.45 -19.75 -12.12
C ALA A 323 6.22 -19.14 -12.83
N LEU A 324 6.41 -18.53 -14.00
CA LEU A 324 5.30 -18.01 -14.81
C LEU A 324 4.33 -19.11 -15.26
N ALA A 325 4.84 -20.29 -15.62
CA ALA A 325 4.01 -21.41 -16.03
C ALA A 325 3.10 -21.92 -14.89
N LEU A 326 3.58 -21.82 -13.65
CA LEU A 326 2.78 -22.15 -12.46
C LEU A 326 1.72 -21.07 -12.19
N LEU A 327 2.05 -19.79 -12.39
CA LEU A 327 1.08 -18.71 -12.30
C LEU A 327 -0.02 -18.84 -13.37
N GLN A 328 0.35 -19.20 -14.59
CA GLN A 328 -0.61 -19.42 -15.68
C GLN A 328 -1.57 -20.58 -15.37
N GLU A 329 -1.06 -21.68 -14.80
CA GLU A 329 -1.87 -22.81 -14.36
C GLU A 329 -2.83 -22.41 -13.24
N LEU A 330 -2.35 -21.69 -12.22
CA LEU A 330 -3.18 -21.17 -11.15
C LEU A 330 -4.26 -20.22 -11.71
N ALA A 331 -3.90 -19.28 -12.57
CA ALA A 331 -4.85 -18.33 -13.16
C ALA A 331 -5.92 -19.03 -14.01
N ALA A 332 -5.58 -20.13 -14.69
CA ALA A 332 -6.54 -20.95 -15.44
C ALA A 332 -7.66 -21.55 -14.58
N GLU A 333 -7.42 -21.78 -13.29
CA GLU A 333 -8.47 -22.20 -12.36
C GLU A 333 -9.53 -21.11 -12.12
N TYR A 334 -9.17 -19.85 -12.39
CA TYR A 334 -9.97 -18.65 -12.17
C TYR A 334 -10.42 -17.97 -13.47
N ALA A 335 -10.54 -18.72 -14.58
CA ALA A 335 -11.10 -18.20 -15.83
C ALA A 335 -12.37 -17.37 -15.58
N PRO A 336 -12.60 -16.24 -16.29
CA PRO A 336 -13.70 -15.31 -16.02
C PRO A 336 -15.06 -15.98 -15.80
N GLU A 337 -15.38 -17.01 -16.60
CA GLU A 337 -16.64 -17.75 -16.56
C GLU A 337 -16.82 -18.53 -15.24
N ARG A 338 -15.73 -19.02 -14.63
CA ARG A 338 -15.75 -19.67 -13.31
C ARG A 338 -15.74 -18.63 -12.19
N SER A 339 -14.96 -17.57 -12.36
CA SER A 339 -14.79 -16.51 -11.37
C SER A 339 -16.02 -15.64 -11.18
N GLU A 340 -16.95 -15.60 -12.14
CA GLU A 340 -18.23 -14.90 -12.00
C GLU A 340 -19.04 -15.39 -10.78
N ALA A 341 -19.09 -16.71 -10.55
CA ALA A 341 -19.79 -17.27 -9.39
C ALA A 341 -19.13 -16.93 -8.05
N ILE A 342 -17.82 -16.71 -8.05
CA ILE A 342 -17.02 -16.37 -6.87
C ILE A 342 -17.15 -14.87 -6.57
N THR A 343 -16.92 -14.06 -7.60
CA THR A 343 -16.69 -12.61 -7.51
C THR A 343 -17.94 -11.78 -7.74
N TRP A 344 -19.01 -12.36 -8.29
CA TRP A 344 -20.20 -11.67 -8.79
C TRP A 344 -19.96 -10.68 -9.94
N VAL A 345 -18.75 -10.64 -10.50
CA VAL A 345 -18.43 -9.81 -11.66
C VAL A 345 -18.68 -10.61 -12.93
N PRO A 346 -19.52 -10.13 -13.86
CA PRO A 346 -19.76 -10.82 -15.12
C PRO A 346 -18.47 -11.10 -15.89
N ALA A 347 -18.32 -12.31 -16.43
CA ALA A 347 -17.12 -12.72 -17.18
C ALA A 347 -16.78 -11.74 -18.31
N ALA A 348 -17.78 -11.23 -19.01
CA ALA A 348 -17.64 -10.24 -20.07
C ALA A 348 -17.01 -8.92 -19.57
N ASP A 349 -17.36 -8.49 -18.36
CA ASP A 349 -16.82 -7.27 -17.76
C ASP A 349 -15.39 -7.46 -17.27
N VAL A 350 -15.06 -8.64 -16.72
CA VAL A 350 -13.66 -9.01 -16.37
C VAL A 350 -12.78 -8.96 -17.61
N ARG A 351 -13.21 -9.60 -18.70
CA ARG A 351 -12.48 -9.59 -19.98
C ARG A 351 -12.31 -8.18 -20.52
N ARG A 352 -13.37 -7.37 -20.50
CA ARG A 352 -13.33 -5.98 -20.95
C ARG A 352 -12.39 -5.12 -20.10
N ALA A 353 -12.36 -5.33 -18.78
CA ALA A 353 -11.44 -4.63 -17.87
C ALA A 353 -9.98 -5.01 -18.12
N ALA A 354 -9.67 -6.31 -18.21
CA ALA A 354 -8.32 -6.79 -18.46
C ALA A 354 -7.77 -6.27 -19.80
N ARG A 355 -8.57 -6.35 -20.88
CA ARG A 355 -8.21 -5.81 -22.20
C ARG A 355 -7.97 -4.31 -22.16
N MET A 356 -8.88 -3.55 -21.53
CA MET A 356 -8.75 -2.10 -21.41
C MET A 356 -7.47 -1.72 -20.65
N PHE A 357 -7.22 -2.37 -19.51
CA PHE A 357 -6.03 -2.09 -18.71
C PHE A 357 -4.74 -2.41 -19.47
N ALA A 358 -4.71 -3.53 -20.22
CA ALA A 358 -3.54 -3.92 -20.99
C ALA A 358 -3.28 -3.01 -22.20
N THR A 359 -4.32 -2.54 -22.88
CA THR A 359 -4.18 -1.84 -24.18
C THR A 359 -4.12 -0.32 -24.07
N GLU A 360 -4.72 0.28 -23.02
CA GLU A 360 -4.75 1.73 -22.82
C GLU A 360 -3.51 2.20 -22.02
N GLN A 361 -2.34 2.11 -22.65
CA GLN A 361 -1.04 2.42 -22.05
C GLN A 361 -0.63 3.90 -22.19
N PRO A 362 0.07 4.51 -21.21
CA PRO A 362 0.47 3.91 -19.93
C PRO A 362 -0.70 3.69 -18.97
N SER A 363 -0.83 2.49 -18.42
CA SER A 363 -1.83 2.16 -17.41
C SER A 363 -1.23 2.25 -16.00
N CYS A 364 -2.02 2.70 -15.03
CA CYS A 364 -1.63 2.67 -13.61
C CYS A 364 -2.79 2.17 -12.74
N TYR A 365 -2.46 1.61 -11.58
CA TYR A 365 -3.46 1.18 -10.61
C TYR A 365 -3.25 1.84 -9.26
N TYR A 366 -4.34 1.96 -8.50
CA TYR A 366 -4.32 2.35 -7.11
C TYR A 366 -5.24 1.46 -6.29
N ALA A 367 -4.65 0.77 -5.32
CA ALA A 367 -5.36 -0.04 -4.34
C ALA A 367 -5.17 0.50 -2.92
N TRP A 368 -6.20 0.36 -2.09
CA TRP A 368 -6.16 0.77 -0.69
C TRP A 368 -7.05 -0.13 0.18
N VAL A 369 -7.46 0.38 1.34
CA VAL A 369 -8.18 -0.29 2.44
C VAL A 369 -9.29 -1.24 2.02
N GLY A 370 -10.01 -0.98 0.91
CA GLY A 370 -11.03 -1.91 0.42
C GLY A 370 -10.50 -3.30 0.07
N LEU A 371 -9.20 -3.45 -0.21
CA LEU A 371 -8.54 -4.76 -0.43
C LEU A 371 -7.77 -5.24 0.81
N GLU A 372 -7.55 -4.38 1.81
CA GLU A 372 -6.60 -4.63 2.90
C GLU A 372 -7.25 -5.20 4.17
N GLU A 373 -8.56 -5.01 4.37
CA GLU A 373 -9.27 -5.46 5.57
C GLU A 373 -9.83 -6.89 5.44
N HIS A 374 -9.03 -7.77 4.85
CA HIS A 374 -9.36 -9.17 4.58
C HIS A 374 -8.20 -10.10 4.97
N THR A 375 -8.53 -11.34 5.35
CA THR A 375 -7.54 -12.34 5.80
C THR A 375 -6.53 -12.74 4.73
N ASN A 376 -6.84 -12.51 3.45
CA ASN A 376 -6.02 -12.82 2.27
C ASN A 376 -5.43 -11.57 1.58
N ALA A 377 -5.45 -10.41 2.25
CA ALA A 377 -5.05 -9.13 1.66
C ALA A 377 -3.63 -9.12 1.08
N THR A 378 -2.64 -9.73 1.74
CA THR A 378 -1.27 -9.79 1.22
C THR A 378 -1.19 -10.52 -0.12
N GLN A 379 -1.87 -11.66 -0.27
CA GLN A 379 -1.85 -12.40 -1.53
C GLN A 379 -2.66 -11.69 -2.61
N THR A 380 -3.76 -11.03 -2.23
CA THR A 380 -4.55 -10.19 -3.13
C THR A 380 -3.71 -9.04 -3.68
N SER A 381 -3.01 -8.30 -2.82
CA SER A 381 -2.11 -7.21 -3.25
C SER A 381 -1.02 -7.71 -4.19
N ARG A 382 -0.44 -8.88 -3.92
CA ARG A 382 0.57 -9.51 -4.80
C ARG A 382 0.01 -9.97 -6.14
N ALA A 383 -1.28 -10.31 -6.22
CA ALA A 383 -1.94 -10.66 -7.48
C ALA A 383 -2.31 -9.42 -8.30
N VAL A 384 -2.53 -8.27 -7.65
CA VAL A 384 -2.79 -6.99 -8.35
C VAL A 384 -1.50 -6.35 -8.86
N SER A 385 -0.38 -6.53 -8.14
CA SER A 385 0.95 -6.04 -8.49
C SER A 385 1.61 -6.83 -9.62
#